data_AF-A0A497G9P7-F1
#
_entry.id   AF-A0A497G9P7-F1
#
_cell.length_a   1.000
_cell.length_b   1.000
_cell.length_c   1.000
_cell.angle_alpha   90.00
_cell.angle_beta   90.00
_cell.angle_gamma   90.00
#
_symmetry.space_group_name_H-M   'P 1'
#
loop_
_entity.id
_entity.type
_entity.pdbx_description
1 polymer ?
#
loop_
_entity_poly.entity_id
_entity_poly.type
_entity_poly.pdbx_seq_one_letter_code
_entity_poly.pdbx_strand_id
1 'polypeptide(L)'
;LACDLVVGVETGGIPLATLVAYLTGKPMVYVRKKPKEHGTQRMIEGDLREGGRGVVVDDVATTGSSILRAVRALREAGVEVRDALVVVDREEGARRALRSVGVELHALVTLGELLEAGSEAR
;
A
#
# COMPACT_ATOMS: atom_id res chain seq x y z
N LEU A 1 -2.97 -11.01 7.64
CA LEU A 1 -3.30 -10.90 6.20
C LEU A 1 -2.55 -12.00 5.45
N ALA A 2 -3.25 -12.89 4.74
CA ALA A 2 -2.58 -13.88 3.90
C ALA A 2 -2.14 -13.19 2.59
N CYS A 3 -0.86 -13.26 2.28
CA CYS A 3 -0.28 -12.70 1.05
C CYS A 3 1.01 -13.44 0.69
N ASP A 4 1.37 -13.40 -0.58
CA ASP A 4 2.60 -13.98 -1.14
C ASP A 4 3.64 -12.90 -1.46
N LEU A 5 3.20 -11.64 -1.56
CA LEU A 5 4.00 -10.49 -1.97
C LEU A 5 3.67 -9.26 -1.13
N VAL A 6 4.70 -8.51 -0.72
CA VAL A 6 4.57 -7.19 -0.08
C VAL A 6 4.84 -6.10 -1.11
N VAL A 7 3.98 -5.09 -1.19
CA VAL A 7 4.10 -4.01 -2.16
C VAL A 7 4.16 -2.65 -1.48
N GLY A 8 5.31 -1.98 -1.58
CA GLY A 8 5.45 -0.60 -1.10
C GLY A 8 4.89 0.41 -2.09
N VAL A 9 4.20 1.44 -1.60
CA VAL A 9 3.87 2.63 -2.40
C VAL A 9 5.02 3.64 -2.31
N GLU A 10 5.48 4.12 -3.46
CA GLU A 10 6.48 5.20 -3.46
C GLU A 10 5.88 6.48 -2.84
N THR A 11 6.54 7.15 -1.89
CA THR A 11 7.90 6.92 -1.36
C THR A 11 7.86 6.40 0.07
N GLY A 12 6.93 6.91 0.89
CA GLY A 12 6.85 6.63 2.33
C GLY A 12 6.51 5.19 2.68
N GLY A 13 5.76 4.50 1.81
CA GLY A 13 5.46 3.07 1.97
C GLY A 13 6.66 2.15 1.78
N ILE A 14 7.74 2.58 1.10
CA ILE A 14 8.87 1.71 0.74
C ILE A 14 9.61 1.19 2.00
N PRO A 15 10.08 2.02 2.94
CA PRO A 15 10.80 1.52 4.11
C PRO A 15 9.96 0.56 4.98
N LEU A 16 8.65 0.84 5.10
CA LEU A 16 7.71 0.01 5.85
C LEU A 16 7.51 -1.35 5.16
N ALA A 17 7.28 -1.35 3.85
CA ALA A 17 7.17 -2.56 3.05
C ALA A 17 8.45 -3.40 3.10
N THR A 18 9.63 -2.76 3.07
CA THR A 18 10.93 -3.44 3.22
C THR A 18 11.02 -4.17 4.55
N LEU A 19 10.66 -3.51 5.66
CA LEU A 19 10.71 -4.12 6.97
C LEU A 19 9.70 -5.27 7.10
N VAL A 20 8.47 -5.08 6.61
CA VAL A 20 7.43 -6.14 6.61
C VAL A 20 7.88 -7.34 5.79
N ALA A 21 8.44 -7.14 4.59
CA ALA A 21 8.96 -8.20 3.75
C ALA A 21 10.11 -8.95 4.43
N TYR A 22 11.06 -8.22 5.03
CA TYR A 22 12.18 -8.79 5.77
C TYR A 22 11.71 -9.67 6.94
N LEU A 23 10.81 -9.16 7.78
CA LEU A 23 10.30 -9.87 8.95
C LEU A 23 9.43 -11.08 8.59
N THR A 24 8.76 -11.05 7.44
CA THR A 24 7.86 -12.14 7.00
C THR A 24 8.51 -13.13 6.04
N GLY A 25 9.75 -12.86 5.60
CA GLY A 25 10.45 -13.68 4.59
C GLY A 25 9.77 -13.66 3.21
N LYS A 26 8.93 -12.67 2.93
CA LYS A 26 8.18 -12.57 1.66
C LYS A 26 8.94 -11.72 0.64
N PRO A 27 8.80 -12.00 -0.67
CA PRO A 27 9.31 -11.10 -1.70
C PRO A 27 8.65 -9.72 -1.60
N MET A 28 9.36 -8.72 -2.12
CA MET A 28 8.91 -7.34 -2.16
C MET A 28 9.07 -6.74 -3.55
N VAL A 29 8.07 -5.96 -3.93
CA VAL A 29 8.16 -4.98 -5.02
C VAL A 29 7.71 -3.61 -4.51
N TYR A 30 7.92 -2.55 -5.28
CA TYR A 30 7.27 -1.26 -5.02
C TYR A 30 6.69 -0.65 -6.29
N VAL A 31 5.67 0.19 -6.12
CA VAL A 31 5.02 0.91 -7.21
C VAL A 31 5.44 2.37 -7.20
N ARG A 32 5.93 2.85 -8.34
CA ARG A 32 6.32 4.25 -8.55
C ARG A 32 5.11 5.18 -8.61
N LYS A 33 5.33 6.47 -8.35
CA LYS A 33 4.34 7.53 -8.55
C LYS A 33 4.09 7.82 -10.03
N LYS A 34 5.12 7.67 -10.86
CA LYS A 34 5.09 7.91 -12.31
C LYS A 34 5.80 6.78 -13.06
N PRO A 35 5.41 6.49 -14.31
CA PRO A 35 6.10 5.52 -15.15
C PRO A 35 7.56 5.93 -15.39
N LYS A 36 8.42 4.96 -15.73
CA LYS A 36 9.76 5.28 -16.25
C LYS A 36 9.65 6.17 -17.49
N GLU A 37 10.47 7.20 -17.56
CA GLU A 37 10.53 8.11 -18.71
C GLU A 37 11.08 7.41 -19.97
N HIS A 38 11.89 6.36 -19.80
CA HIS A 38 12.56 5.64 -20.88
C HIS A 38 12.38 4.12 -20.71
N GLY A 39 12.15 3.38 -21.80
CA GLY A 39 11.95 1.92 -21.80
C GLY A 39 10.48 1.49 -21.74
N THR A 40 10.17 0.37 -21.09
CA THR A 40 8.83 -0.28 -21.08
C THR A 40 7.75 0.43 -20.24
N GLN A 41 8.00 1.65 -19.77
CA GLN A 41 7.11 2.46 -18.92
C GLN A 41 6.51 1.69 -17.71
N ARG A 42 7.25 0.71 -17.17
CA ARG A 42 6.80 -0.08 -16.02
C ARG A 42 6.72 0.77 -14.75
N MET A 43 5.61 0.61 -14.04
CA MET A 43 5.34 1.26 -12.75
C MET A 43 5.89 0.45 -11.56
N ILE A 44 6.08 -0.87 -11.74
CA ILE A 44 6.49 -1.80 -10.69
C ILE A 44 8.00 -2.07 -10.78
N GLU A 45 8.67 -2.04 -9.65
CA GLU A 45 10.10 -2.33 -9.50
C GLU A 45 10.32 -3.50 -8.53
N GLY A 46 11.26 -4.38 -8.87
CA GLY A 46 11.53 -5.63 -8.17
C GLY A 46 11.18 -6.87 -9.00
N ASP A 47 11.40 -8.06 -8.44
CA ASP A 47 11.09 -9.33 -9.09
C ASP A 47 9.62 -9.69 -8.87
N LEU A 48 8.76 -9.25 -9.79
CA LEU A 48 7.36 -9.61 -9.79
C LEU A 48 7.16 -10.95 -10.50
N ARG A 49 6.90 -12.00 -9.73
CA ARG A 49 6.44 -13.28 -10.28
C ARG A 49 4.97 -13.15 -10.65
N GLU A 50 4.60 -13.66 -11.82
CA GLU A 50 3.21 -13.63 -12.28
C GLU A 50 2.31 -14.43 -11.35
N GLY A 51 1.13 -13.87 -11.06
CA GLY A 51 0.16 -14.46 -10.12
C GLY A 51 0.53 -14.25 -8.65
N GLY A 52 -0.37 -14.67 -7.77
CA GLY A 52 -0.23 -14.54 -6.32
C GLY A 52 -0.93 -13.32 -5.73
N ARG A 53 -0.96 -13.28 -4.40
CA ARG A 53 -1.68 -12.25 -3.63
C ARG A 53 -0.74 -11.20 -3.05
N GLY A 54 -0.89 -9.96 -3.48
CA GLY A 54 -0.16 -8.80 -2.97
C GLY A 54 -0.91 -8.08 -1.85
N VAL A 55 -0.17 -7.64 -0.82
CA VAL A 55 -0.64 -6.64 0.14
C VAL A 55 0.06 -5.31 -0.12
N VAL A 56 -0.71 -4.23 -0.26
CA VAL A 56 -0.15 -2.88 -0.46
C VAL A 56 0.16 -2.26 0.89
N VAL A 57 1.31 -1.61 1.03
CA VAL A 57 1.77 -0.94 2.24
C VAL A 57 2.11 0.51 1.92
N ASP A 58 1.54 1.44 2.68
CA ASP A 58 1.86 2.87 2.62
C ASP A 58 2.00 3.47 4.02
N ASP A 59 2.51 4.69 4.13
CA ASP A 59 2.63 5.38 5.41
C ASP A 59 1.29 5.99 5.86
N VAL A 60 0.67 6.82 5.03
CA VAL A 60 -0.53 7.58 5.36
C VAL A 60 -1.58 7.49 4.25
N ALA A 61 -2.82 7.14 4.60
CA ALA A 61 -3.95 7.22 3.69
C ALA A 61 -4.75 8.52 3.89
N THR A 62 -4.94 9.29 2.82
CA THR A 62 -5.88 10.43 2.78
C THR A 62 -7.12 10.07 1.95
N THR A 63 -7.08 10.36 0.65
CA THR A 63 -8.13 10.02 -0.32
C THR A 63 -7.99 8.61 -0.87
N GLY A 64 -6.85 7.95 -0.62
CA GLY A 64 -6.52 6.62 -1.14
C GLY A 64 -5.99 6.60 -2.57
N SER A 65 -5.79 7.76 -3.21
CA SER A 65 -5.39 7.85 -4.63
C SER A 65 -4.07 7.16 -4.98
N SER A 66 -3.05 7.26 -4.12
CA SER A 66 -1.75 6.59 -4.30
C SER A 66 -1.90 5.07 -4.23
N ILE A 67 -2.62 4.58 -3.23
CA ILE A 67 -2.91 3.14 -3.04
C ILE A 67 -3.73 2.61 -4.21
N LEU A 68 -4.75 3.33 -4.67
CA LEU A 68 -5.56 2.96 -5.84
C LEU A 68 -4.72 2.83 -7.11
N ARG A 69 -3.76 3.74 -7.31
CA ARG A 69 -2.82 3.66 -8.45
C ARG A 69 -1.97 2.39 -8.35
N ALA A 70 -1.46 2.07 -7.17
CA ALA A 70 -0.69 0.86 -6.93
C ALA A 70 -1.53 -0.41 -7.18
N VAL A 71 -2.75 -0.45 -6.66
CA VAL A 71 -3.71 -1.55 -6.88
C VAL A 71 -3.97 -1.77 -8.37
N ARG A 72 -4.16 -0.70 -9.15
CA ARG A 72 -4.39 -0.80 -10.61
C ARG A 72 -3.17 -1.39 -11.32
N ALA A 73 -1.98 -0.82 -11.09
CA ALA A 73 -0.75 -1.30 -11.72
C ALA A 73 -0.46 -2.78 -11.38
N LEU A 74 -0.71 -3.18 -10.14
CA LEU A 74 -0.55 -4.58 -9.69
C LEU A 74 -1.54 -5.53 -10.37
N ARG A 75 -2.83 -5.14 -10.45
CA ARG A 75 -3.86 -5.95 -11.11
C ARG A 75 -3.62 -6.07 -12.61
N GLU A 76 -3.17 -5.01 -13.28
CA GLU A 76 -2.74 -5.04 -14.68
C GLU A 76 -1.56 -6.00 -14.90
N ALA A 77 -0.70 -6.17 -13.89
CA ALA A 77 0.40 -7.15 -13.89
C ALA A 77 -0.01 -8.55 -13.38
N GLY A 78 -1.31 -8.82 -13.21
CA GLY A 78 -1.81 -10.14 -12.82
C GLY A 78 -1.77 -10.46 -11.32
N VAL A 79 -1.50 -9.48 -10.46
CA VAL A 79 -1.47 -9.66 -9.00
C VAL A 79 -2.86 -9.49 -8.41
N GLU A 80 -3.27 -10.43 -7.55
CA GLU A 80 -4.47 -10.26 -6.75
C GLU A 80 -4.21 -9.30 -5.59
N VAL A 81 -4.99 -8.23 -5.47
CA VAL A 81 -4.89 -7.27 -4.36
C VAL A 81 -6.25 -7.11 -3.69
N ARG A 82 -6.32 -7.52 -2.42
CA ARG A 82 -7.52 -7.41 -1.56
C ARG A 82 -7.32 -6.55 -0.33
N ASP A 83 -6.09 -6.30 0.07
CA ASP A 83 -5.76 -5.64 1.33
C ASP A 83 -4.73 -4.54 1.10
N ALA A 84 -4.93 -3.41 1.77
CA ALA A 84 -3.95 -2.35 1.92
C ALA A 84 -3.72 -2.07 3.41
N LEU A 85 -2.46 -1.87 3.82
CA LEU A 85 -2.05 -1.54 5.17
C LEU A 85 -1.42 -0.14 5.20
N VAL A 86 -1.85 0.70 6.13
CA VAL A 86 -1.23 1.99 6.40
C VAL A 86 -0.93 2.17 7.88
N VAL A 87 0.02 3.05 8.20
CA VAL A 87 0.25 3.44 9.60
C VAL A 87 -0.91 4.33 10.06
N VAL A 88 -1.20 5.40 9.31
CA VAL A 88 -2.25 6.37 9.68
C VAL A 88 -3.33 6.45 8.59
N ASP A 89 -4.58 6.24 8.96
CA ASP A 89 -5.73 6.66 8.15
C ASP A 89 -6.18 8.06 8.57
N ARG A 90 -6.12 9.03 7.67
CA ARG A 90 -6.59 10.40 7.92
C ARG A 90 -8.11 10.54 7.87
N GLU A 91 -8.83 9.47 7.54
CA GLU A 91 -10.29 9.44 7.49
C GLU A 91 -10.89 10.38 6.42
N GLU A 92 -10.07 10.76 5.42
CA GLU A 92 -10.46 11.64 4.30
C GLU A 92 -11.05 10.87 3.10
N GLY A 93 -11.53 9.65 3.33
CA GLY A 93 -12.28 8.86 2.36
C GLY A 93 -11.53 7.70 1.69
N ALA A 94 -10.26 7.46 2.02
CA ALA A 94 -9.50 6.32 1.50
C ALA A 94 -10.21 4.97 1.67
N ARG A 95 -10.74 4.68 2.87
CA ARG A 95 -11.47 3.43 3.15
C ARG A 95 -12.64 3.20 2.17
N ARG A 96 -13.45 4.23 1.92
CA ARG A 96 -14.57 4.16 0.95
C ARG A 96 -14.07 3.96 -0.48
N ALA A 97 -13.01 4.69 -0.85
CA ALA A 97 -12.46 4.66 -2.20
C ALA A 97 -11.80 3.31 -2.53
N LEU A 98 -11.15 2.66 -1.55
CA LEU A 98 -10.54 1.34 -1.72
C LEU A 98 -11.59 0.23 -1.71
N ARG A 99 -12.59 0.32 -0.83
CA ARG A 99 -13.66 -0.68 -0.76
C ARG A 99 -14.47 -0.75 -2.05
N SER A 100 -14.67 0.36 -2.75
CA SER A 100 -15.38 0.39 -4.05
C SER A 100 -14.69 -0.41 -5.16
N VAL A 101 -13.39 -0.71 -5.00
CA VAL A 101 -12.63 -1.57 -5.91
C VAL A 101 -12.26 -2.93 -5.28
N GLY A 102 -12.93 -3.29 -4.18
CA GLY A 102 -12.74 -4.57 -3.49
C GLY A 102 -11.43 -4.67 -2.71
N VAL A 103 -10.89 -3.56 -2.22
CA VAL A 103 -9.70 -3.52 -1.35
C VAL A 103 -10.11 -3.03 0.04
N GLU A 104 -9.81 -3.82 1.08
CA GLU A 104 -10.01 -3.41 2.46
C GLU A 104 -8.79 -2.65 2.98
N LEU A 105 -9.02 -1.49 3.62
CA LEU A 105 -7.98 -0.69 4.24
C LEU A 105 -7.83 -1.07 5.72
N HIS A 106 -6.63 -1.47 6.09
CA HIS A 106 -6.20 -1.71 7.46
C HIS A 106 -5.30 -0.55 7.88
N ALA A 107 -5.56 0.05 9.03
CA ALA A 107 -4.77 1.14 9.58
C ALA A 107 -4.32 0.77 10.99
N LEU A 108 -3.09 1.13 11.36
CA LEU A 108 -2.62 0.95 12.75
C LEU A 108 -3.29 1.95 13.69
N VAL A 109 -3.51 3.17 13.20
CA VAL A 109 -4.19 4.23 13.93
C VAL A 109 -4.95 5.13 12.95
N THR A 110 -6.03 5.72 13.42
CA THR A 110 -6.76 6.79 12.73
C THR A 110 -6.27 8.16 13.18
N LEU A 111 -6.52 9.20 12.39
CA LEU A 111 -6.22 10.57 12.82
C LEU A 111 -7.02 10.94 14.08
N GLY A 112 -8.28 10.50 14.21
CA GLY A 112 -9.06 10.68 15.44
C GLY A 112 -8.36 10.12 16.67
N GLU A 113 -8.01 8.84 16.66
CA GLU A 113 -7.30 8.16 17.76
C GLU A 113 -5.95 8.84 18.09
N LEU A 114 -5.21 9.27 17.06
CA LEU A 114 -3.92 9.93 17.24
C LEU A 114 -4.06 11.31 17.93
N LEU A 115 -5.11 12.06 17.59
CA LEU A 115 -5.38 13.36 18.21
C LEU A 115 -5.88 13.23 19.65
N GLU A 116 -6.72 12.23 19.92
CA GLU A 116 -7.20 11.91 21.27
C GLU A 116 -6.02 11.57 22.19
N ALA A 117 -5.15 10.64 21.79
CA ALA A 117 -3.97 10.25 22.55
C ALA A 117 -2.99 11.43 22.79
N GLY A 118 -2.84 12.31 21.80
CA GLY A 118 -1.99 13.51 21.93
C GLY A 118 -2.54 14.57 22.88
N SER A 119 -3.85 14.57 23.14
CA SER A 119 -4.50 15.48 24.09
C SER A 119 -4.36 15.02 25.54
N GLU A 120 -4.34 13.71 25.78
CA GLU A 120 -4.13 13.10 27.11
C GLU A 120 -2.67 13.14 27.58
N ALA A 121 -1.72 13.24 26.64
CA ALA A 121 -0.29 13.33 26.93
C ALA A 121 0.19 14.74 27.33
N ARG A 122 -0.72 15.72 27.44
CA ARG A 122 -0.46 17.10 27.85
C ARG A 122 -0.97 17.35 29.27
#